data_AF-R7M970-F1
#
_entry.id   AF-R7M970-F1
#
_cell.length_a   1.000
_cell.length_b   1.000
_cell.length_c   1.000
_cell.angle_alpha   90.00
_cell.angle_beta   90.00
_cell.angle_gamma   90.00
#
_symmetry.space_group_name_H-M   'P 1'
#
loop_
_entity.id
_entity.type
_entity.pdbx_description
1 polymer ?
#
loop_
_entity_poly.entity_id
_entity_poly.type
_entity_poly.pdbx_seq_one_letter_code
_entity_poly.pdbx_strand_id
1 'polypeptide(L)'
;MLLNADDPLVSNLGKGKKTLFYGFEDVEICSDIHNSTSNAPTEVFNCVCGHPLEYDKQFFAQEGHYFCNNCGYKRPSVDYKGYVKIFADYSELKVVEASTNKEYNFKVNLVGLYNAYNALGAISQALLLGIDYEVIKEAVLSYKSIFGRAEKRVINGHETLIQLIKNPTGASEVLKTVDLSSQILIAINDNYADGRDISWLWDSDFEQLKNAEKPIITSGIRARDMAVRLKYAGVPVEKIIVEEDIKTAVEIATKSDNIEERVTILPSYTALLKISKMKF
;
A
#
# COMPACT_ATOMS: atom_id res chain seq x y z
N MET A 1 16.42 -20.18 -7.18
CA MET A 1 15.56 -19.27 -6.38
C MET A 1 15.18 -18.10 -7.27
N LEU A 2 14.01 -17.51 -7.06
CA LEU A 2 13.59 -16.27 -7.71
C LEU A 2 13.39 -15.22 -6.61
N LEU A 3 14.13 -14.11 -6.66
CA LEU A 3 14.19 -13.11 -5.59
C LEU A 3 13.88 -11.70 -6.11
N ASN A 4 13.35 -10.84 -5.25
CA ASN A 4 13.20 -9.41 -5.55
C ASN A 4 14.59 -8.76 -5.57
N ALA A 5 15.03 -8.22 -6.71
CA ALA A 5 16.28 -7.48 -6.83
C ALA A 5 16.22 -6.14 -6.10
N ASP A 6 15.04 -5.53 -6.04
CA ASP A 6 14.84 -4.17 -5.57
C ASP A 6 14.98 -4.08 -4.05
N ASP A 7 14.80 -5.20 -3.32
CA ASP A 7 15.04 -5.29 -1.88
C ASP A 7 16.47 -5.80 -1.58
N PRO A 8 17.35 -4.98 -0.95
CA PRO A 8 18.73 -5.37 -0.63
C PRO A 8 18.85 -6.50 0.40
N LEU A 9 17.86 -6.69 1.29
CA LEU A 9 17.86 -7.79 2.25
C LEU A 9 17.49 -9.10 1.57
N VAL A 10 16.48 -9.08 0.71
CA VAL A 10 16.02 -10.26 -0.03
C VAL A 10 17.09 -10.70 -1.02
N SER A 11 17.69 -9.77 -1.77
CA SER A 11 18.68 -10.11 -2.80
C SER A 11 19.89 -10.85 -2.23
N ASN A 12 20.28 -10.54 -0.99
CA ASN A 12 21.40 -11.19 -0.30
C ASN A 12 21.14 -12.66 0.06
N LEU A 13 19.89 -13.13 0.12
CA LEU A 13 19.57 -14.54 0.38
C LEU A 13 20.04 -15.49 -0.74
N GLY A 14 20.24 -14.95 -1.94
CA GLY A 14 20.69 -15.68 -3.12
C GLY A 14 22.21 -15.90 -3.20
N LYS A 15 22.99 -15.32 -2.28
CA LYS A 15 24.46 -15.35 -2.34
C LYS A 15 24.98 -16.80 -2.27
N GLY A 16 25.82 -17.18 -3.24
CA GLY A 16 26.36 -18.54 -3.34
C GLY A 16 25.40 -19.60 -3.89
N LYS A 17 24.24 -19.20 -4.42
CA LYS A 17 23.23 -20.11 -5.01
C LYS A 17 22.86 -19.66 -6.42
N LYS A 18 22.33 -20.58 -7.23
CA LYS A 18 21.70 -20.25 -8.51
C LYS A 18 20.40 -19.48 -8.25
N THR A 19 20.45 -18.18 -8.54
CA THR A 19 19.40 -17.21 -8.22
C THR A 19 19.07 -16.41 -9.46
N LEU A 20 17.78 -16.30 -9.75
CA LEU A 20 17.21 -15.38 -10.72
C LEU A 20 16.52 -14.25 -9.98
N PHE A 21 16.34 -13.12 -10.65
CA PHE A 21 15.81 -11.91 -10.05
C PHE A 21 14.64 -11.33 -10.84
N TYR A 22 13.66 -10.80 -10.13
CA TYR A 22 12.64 -9.92 -10.68
C TYR A 22 12.74 -8.55 -10.00
N GLY A 23 12.23 -7.50 -10.64
CA GLY A 23 12.19 -6.16 -10.07
C GLY A 23 11.67 -5.15 -11.09
N PHE A 24 11.29 -3.96 -10.63
CA PHE A 24 10.80 -2.90 -11.51
C PHE A 24 11.96 -2.11 -12.11
N GLU A 25 11.85 -1.81 -13.39
CA GLU A 25 12.71 -0.84 -14.08
C GLU A 25 12.05 0.55 -14.09
N ASP A 26 10.71 0.58 -14.09
CA ASP A 26 9.94 1.81 -14.04
C ASP A 26 8.57 1.64 -13.36
N VAL A 27 8.15 2.69 -12.66
CA VAL A 27 6.87 2.79 -11.95
C VAL A 27 6.26 4.15 -12.26
N GLU A 28 5.09 4.14 -12.90
CA GLU A 28 4.31 5.34 -13.21
C GLU A 28 3.02 5.33 -12.37
N ILE A 29 2.78 6.39 -11.61
CA ILE A 29 1.52 6.58 -10.88
C ILE A 29 0.60 7.45 -11.73
N CYS A 30 -0.41 6.82 -12.32
CA CYS A 30 -1.38 7.38 -13.26
C CYS A 30 -2.72 7.70 -12.56
N SER A 31 -2.69 8.20 -11.32
CA SER A 31 -3.87 8.66 -10.60
C SER A 31 -3.78 10.14 -10.26
N ASP A 32 -4.87 10.88 -10.52
CA ASP A 32 -5.03 12.28 -10.10
C ASP A 32 -5.21 12.42 -8.57
N ILE A 33 -5.47 11.29 -7.89
CA ILE A 33 -5.62 11.22 -6.44
C ILE A 33 -4.22 11.14 -5.81
N HIS A 34 -3.84 12.24 -5.18
CA HIS A 34 -2.71 12.43 -4.27
C HIS A 34 -1.37 11.78 -4.65
N ASN A 35 -0.75 12.31 -5.72
CA ASN A 35 0.60 11.96 -6.15
C ASN A 35 1.69 12.62 -5.27
N SER A 36 1.58 12.50 -3.94
CA SER A 36 2.59 13.00 -3.00
C SER A 36 3.63 11.93 -2.67
N THR A 37 4.90 12.30 -2.76
CA THR A 37 6.00 11.56 -2.13
C THR A 37 5.73 11.44 -0.63
N SER A 38 5.79 10.22 -0.09
CA SER A 38 5.65 10.01 1.36
C SER A 38 6.83 10.65 2.09
N ASN A 39 6.56 11.42 3.14
CA ASN A 39 7.58 11.91 4.07
C ASN A 39 7.76 11.00 5.29
N ALA A 40 7.14 9.80 5.29
CA ALA A 40 7.38 8.81 6.33
C ALA A 40 8.89 8.60 6.51
N PRO A 41 9.39 8.47 7.76
CA PRO A 41 10.80 8.22 8.00
C PRO A 41 11.26 7.00 7.18
N THR A 42 12.10 7.24 6.19
CA THR A 42 12.71 6.16 5.43
C THR A 42 13.80 5.54 6.30
N GLU A 43 13.67 4.25 6.62
CA GLU A 43 14.76 3.53 7.27
C GLU A 43 16.02 3.64 6.40
N VAL A 44 17.13 4.03 7.01
CA VAL A 44 18.42 4.06 6.33
C VAL A 44 18.93 2.62 6.25
N PHE A 45 18.80 2.01 5.08
CA PHE A 45 19.31 0.66 4.86
C PHE A 45 20.82 0.71 4.64
N ASN A 46 21.55 0.08 5.56
CA ASN A 46 22.99 -0.03 5.44
C ASN A 46 23.35 -1.19 4.52
N CYS A 47 24.32 -0.94 3.65
CA CYS A 47 25.01 -1.95 2.88
C CYS A 47 25.66 -2.98 3.81
N VAL A 48 25.96 -4.17 3.28
CA VAL A 48 26.77 -5.20 3.96
C VAL A 48 28.15 -4.70 4.43
N CYS A 49 28.65 -3.59 3.89
CA CYS A 49 29.88 -2.94 4.35
C CYS A 49 29.68 -1.89 5.46
N GLY A 50 28.45 -1.72 5.94
CA GLY A 50 28.09 -0.78 7.00
C GLY A 50 27.79 0.66 6.55
N HIS A 51 28.05 1.01 5.30
CA HIS A 51 27.70 2.34 4.76
C HIS A 51 26.23 2.40 4.32
N PRO A 52 25.53 3.54 4.49
CA PRO A 52 24.19 3.73 3.94
C PRO A 52 24.11 3.45 2.43
N LEU A 53 23.03 2.82 1.99
CA LEU A 53 22.73 2.66 0.57
C LEU A 53 22.17 3.96 -0.01
N GLU A 54 22.56 4.24 -1.25
CA GLU A 54 22.04 5.30 -2.09
C GLU A 54 21.15 4.69 -3.18
N TYR A 55 20.28 5.49 -3.81
CA TYR A 55 19.28 5.02 -4.77
C TYR A 55 19.26 5.89 -6.02
N ASP A 56 19.34 5.27 -7.20
CA ASP A 56 19.07 5.94 -8.48
C ASP A 56 17.56 6.18 -8.65
N LYS A 57 16.76 5.19 -8.23
CA LYS A 57 15.30 5.23 -8.14
C LYS A 57 14.88 4.51 -6.86
N GLN A 58 14.16 5.17 -5.97
CA GLN A 58 13.55 4.55 -4.80
C GLN A 58 12.05 4.51 -5.01
N PHE A 59 11.46 3.30 -5.10
CA PHE A 59 10.05 3.15 -5.42
C PHE A 59 9.19 3.20 -4.15
N PHE A 60 9.52 2.41 -3.13
CA PHE A 60 8.92 2.51 -1.79
C PHE A 60 9.81 1.82 -0.75
N ALA A 61 9.85 2.34 0.49
CA ALA A 61 10.69 1.79 1.57
C ALA A 61 12.13 1.49 1.08
N GLN A 62 12.69 0.30 1.37
CA GLN A 62 14.00 -0.12 0.85
C GLN A 62 14.02 -0.50 -0.64
N GLU A 63 12.87 -0.63 -1.29
CA GLU A 63 12.77 -1.21 -2.61
C GLU A 63 13.09 -0.19 -3.71
N GLY A 64 14.15 -0.47 -4.47
CA GLY A 64 14.56 0.38 -5.57
C GLY A 64 15.92 0.00 -6.16
N HIS A 65 16.44 0.90 -6.98
CA HIS A 65 17.74 0.78 -7.64
C HIS A 65 18.84 1.26 -6.70
N TYR A 66 19.13 0.46 -5.67
CA TYR A 66 20.14 0.77 -4.68
C TYR A 66 21.57 0.52 -5.17
N PHE A 67 22.51 1.30 -4.64
CA PHE A 67 23.94 1.11 -4.77
C PHE A 67 24.70 1.65 -3.56
N CYS A 68 25.97 1.27 -3.45
CA CYS A 68 26.88 1.70 -2.40
C CYS A 68 28.13 2.28 -3.04
N ASN A 69 28.35 3.59 -2.89
CA ASN A 69 29.53 4.28 -3.40
C ASN A 69 30.84 3.85 -2.73
N ASN A 70 30.78 3.24 -1.54
CA ASN A 70 31.96 2.81 -0.80
C ASN A 70 32.52 1.45 -1.26
N CYS A 71 31.66 0.42 -1.41
CA CYS A 71 32.11 -0.94 -1.74
C CYS A 71 31.62 -1.47 -3.10
N GLY A 72 30.84 -0.69 -3.84
CA GLY A 72 30.30 -1.06 -5.15
C GLY A 72 29.16 -2.08 -5.11
N TYR A 73 28.68 -2.48 -3.92
CA TYR A 73 27.48 -3.30 -3.79
C TYR A 73 26.29 -2.57 -4.40
N LYS A 74 25.49 -3.27 -5.20
CA LYS A 74 24.36 -2.68 -5.91
C LYS A 74 23.30 -3.71 -6.23
N ARG A 75 22.12 -3.20 -6.60
CA ARG A 75 21.03 -3.99 -7.15
C ARG A 75 21.53 -4.94 -8.25
N PRO A 76 21.23 -6.24 -8.18
CA PRO A 76 21.60 -7.18 -9.23
C PRO A 76 20.78 -6.93 -10.50
N SER A 77 21.30 -7.39 -11.65
CA SER A 77 20.52 -7.40 -12.89
C SER A 77 19.31 -8.32 -12.75
N VAL A 78 18.17 -7.87 -13.26
CA VAL A 78 16.92 -8.63 -13.24
C VAL A 78 16.74 -9.50 -14.49
N ASP A 79 16.25 -10.71 -14.28
CA ASP A 79 15.83 -11.66 -15.32
C ASP A 79 14.40 -11.41 -15.78
N TYR A 80 13.54 -10.92 -14.88
CA TYR A 80 12.17 -10.50 -15.18
C TYR A 80 11.98 -9.02 -14.83
N LYS A 81 12.01 -8.17 -15.86
CA LYS A 81 11.89 -6.71 -15.74
C LYS A 81 10.42 -6.30 -15.70
N GLY A 82 9.99 -5.69 -14.61
CA GLY A 82 8.66 -5.11 -14.47
C GLY A 82 8.62 -3.64 -14.92
N TYR A 83 7.52 -3.25 -15.54
CA TYR A 83 7.13 -1.87 -15.79
C TYR A 83 5.67 -1.73 -15.43
N VAL A 84 5.31 -0.84 -14.51
CA VAL A 84 3.93 -0.71 -14.05
C VAL A 84 3.40 0.71 -14.18
N LYS A 85 2.14 0.79 -14.64
CA LYS A 85 1.30 1.98 -14.53
C LYS A 85 0.21 1.70 -13.50
N ILE A 86 0.11 2.52 -12.46
CA ILE A 86 -0.82 2.34 -11.35
C ILE A 86 -1.95 3.35 -11.50
N PHE A 87 -3.18 2.86 -11.65
CA PHE A 87 -4.40 3.66 -11.70
C PHE A 87 -5.16 3.56 -10.38
N ALA A 88 -6.26 4.33 -10.27
CA ALA A 88 -7.06 4.40 -9.05
C ALA A 88 -7.71 3.07 -8.63
N ASP A 89 -7.98 2.16 -9.58
CA ASP A 89 -8.72 0.92 -9.36
C ASP A 89 -8.05 -0.33 -9.97
N TYR A 90 -6.97 -0.17 -10.74
CA TYR A 90 -6.18 -1.28 -11.30
C TYR A 90 -4.73 -0.86 -11.58
N SER A 91 -3.90 -1.82 -11.98
CA SER A 91 -2.56 -1.57 -12.51
C SER A 91 -2.36 -2.25 -13.86
N GLU A 92 -1.63 -1.62 -14.76
CA GLU A 92 -1.12 -2.24 -16.00
C GLU A 92 0.33 -2.64 -15.78
N LEU A 93 0.61 -3.94 -15.88
CA LEU A 93 1.92 -4.49 -15.62
C LEU A 93 2.46 -5.13 -16.89
N LYS A 94 3.60 -4.64 -17.37
CA LYS A 94 4.40 -5.29 -18.40
C LYS A 94 5.58 -6.01 -17.75
N VAL A 95 5.79 -7.27 -18.13
CA VAL A 95 6.95 -8.08 -17.72
C VAL A 95 7.77 -8.44 -18.95
N VAL A 96 9.08 -8.18 -18.90
CA VAL A 96 10.02 -8.54 -19.96
C VAL A 96 10.99 -9.59 -19.45
N GLU A 97 11.02 -10.76 -20.09
CA GLU A 97 11.99 -11.81 -19.79
C GLU A 97 13.32 -11.51 -20.50
N ALA A 98 14.38 -11.27 -19.72
CA ALA A 98 15.67 -10.82 -20.25
C ALA A 98 16.37 -11.84 -21.15
N SER A 99 16.15 -13.14 -20.94
CA SER A 99 16.78 -14.22 -21.70
C SER A 99 16.23 -14.35 -23.12
N THR A 100 14.97 -14.01 -23.33
CA THR A 100 14.25 -14.17 -24.61
C THR A 100 13.81 -12.84 -25.22
N ASN A 101 13.86 -11.75 -24.45
CA ASN A 101 13.28 -10.45 -24.76
C ASN A 101 11.78 -10.51 -25.09
N LYS A 102 11.07 -11.53 -24.59
CA LYS A 102 9.62 -11.64 -24.71
C LYS A 102 8.94 -10.70 -23.73
N GLU A 103 7.87 -10.07 -24.19
CA GLU A 103 7.05 -9.16 -23.41
C GLU A 103 5.69 -9.79 -23.09
N TYR A 104 5.23 -9.59 -21.86
CA TYR A 104 3.96 -10.10 -21.35
C TYR A 104 3.20 -8.96 -20.69
N ASN A 105 1.93 -8.78 -21.03
CA ASN A 105 1.12 -7.65 -20.54
C ASN A 105 -0.04 -8.17 -19.70
N PHE A 106 -0.24 -7.55 -18.53
CA PHE A 106 -1.24 -7.96 -17.56
C PHE A 106 -2.03 -6.76 -17.05
N LYS A 107 -3.34 -6.94 -16.88
CA LYS A 107 -4.16 -6.05 -16.08
C LYS A 107 -4.35 -6.68 -14.70
N VAL A 108 -3.86 -6.00 -13.67
CA VAL A 108 -3.95 -6.44 -12.27
C VAL A 108 -5.10 -5.66 -11.62
N ASN A 109 -6.17 -6.34 -11.21
CA ASN A 109 -7.32 -5.72 -10.54
C ASN A 109 -7.04 -5.45 -9.04
N LEU A 110 -5.84 -4.97 -8.74
CA LEU A 110 -5.39 -4.54 -7.42
C LEU A 110 -4.68 -3.20 -7.56
N VAL A 111 -4.88 -2.35 -6.56
CA VAL A 111 -4.31 -1.00 -6.50
C VAL A 111 -3.04 -1.01 -5.66
N GLY A 112 -2.11 -0.12 -6.01
CA GLY A 112 -0.92 0.18 -5.21
C GLY A 112 0.32 -0.62 -5.59
N LEU A 113 1.47 0.02 -5.42
CA LEU A 113 2.77 -0.48 -5.84
C LEU A 113 3.14 -1.80 -5.16
N TYR A 114 2.84 -1.96 -3.88
CA TYR A 114 3.09 -3.20 -3.15
C TYR A 114 2.36 -4.41 -3.77
N ASN A 115 1.15 -4.21 -4.31
CA ASN A 115 0.41 -5.27 -5.01
C ASN A 115 1.01 -5.54 -6.39
N ALA A 116 1.54 -4.52 -7.06
CA ALA A 116 2.27 -4.70 -8.30
C ALA A 116 3.54 -5.56 -8.10
N TYR A 117 4.27 -5.38 -6.99
CA TYR A 117 5.40 -6.25 -6.62
C TYR A 117 4.97 -7.70 -6.36
N ASN A 118 3.86 -7.90 -5.63
CA ASN A 118 3.30 -9.24 -5.40
C ASN A 118 2.93 -9.92 -6.73
N ALA A 119 2.27 -9.18 -7.64
CA ALA A 119 1.90 -9.67 -8.95
C ALA A 119 3.14 -9.99 -9.80
N LEU A 120 4.14 -9.09 -9.84
CA LEU A 120 5.38 -9.30 -10.57
C LEU A 120 6.12 -10.56 -10.09
N GLY A 121 6.22 -10.78 -8.78
CA GLY A 121 6.84 -11.98 -8.23
C GLY A 121 6.09 -13.26 -8.63
N ALA A 122 4.76 -13.27 -8.52
CA ALA A 122 3.93 -14.42 -8.89
C ALA A 122 3.99 -14.73 -10.40
N ILE A 123 3.89 -13.70 -11.24
CA ILE A 123 3.97 -13.80 -12.71
C ILE A 123 5.36 -14.31 -13.11
N SER A 124 6.43 -13.71 -12.59
CA SER A 124 7.81 -14.10 -12.89
C SER A 124 8.06 -15.56 -12.51
N GLN A 125 7.52 -16.01 -11.37
CA GLN A 125 7.62 -17.41 -10.96
C GLN A 125 6.84 -18.36 -11.87
N ALA A 126 5.64 -17.96 -12.33
CA ALA A 126 4.83 -18.76 -13.24
C ALA A 126 5.49 -18.89 -14.63
N LEU A 127 6.02 -17.79 -15.16
CA LEU A 127 6.80 -17.76 -16.41
C LEU A 127 8.03 -18.65 -16.30
N LEU A 128 8.77 -18.57 -15.18
CA LEU A 128 9.94 -19.41 -14.92
C LEU A 128 9.60 -20.92 -14.89
N LEU A 129 8.39 -21.27 -14.45
CA LEU A 129 7.90 -22.66 -14.45
C LEU A 129 7.37 -23.11 -15.82
N GLY A 130 7.37 -22.23 -16.83
CA GLY A 130 6.86 -22.52 -18.16
C GLY A 130 5.34 -22.59 -18.25
N ILE A 131 4.62 -21.96 -17.32
CA ILE A 131 3.16 -21.85 -17.41
C ILE A 131 2.81 -20.94 -18.59
N ASP A 132 1.81 -21.35 -19.37
CA ASP A 132 1.37 -20.61 -20.55
C ASP A 132 0.89 -19.20 -20.19
N TYR A 133 1.21 -18.24 -21.07
CA TYR A 133 0.90 -16.83 -20.86
C TYR A 133 -0.60 -16.57 -20.69
N GLU A 134 -1.45 -17.20 -21.51
CA GLU A 134 -2.90 -16.94 -21.43
C GLU A 134 -3.47 -17.48 -20.10
N VAL A 135 -2.94 -18.60 -19.58
CA VAL A 135 -3.30 -19.12 -18.26
C VAL A 135 -2.94 -18.13 -17.15
N ILE A 136 -1.71 -17.58 -17.17
CA ILE A 136 -1.27 -16.58 -16.18
C ILE A 136 -2.14 -15.33 -16.28
N LYS A 137 -2.39 -14.86 -17.49
CA LYS A 137 -3.16 -13.65 -17.77
C LYS A 137 -4.60 -13.76 -17.28
N GLU A 138 -5.27 -14.88 -17.53
CA GLU A 138 -6.62 -15.14 -17.01
C GLU A 138 -6.64 -15.22 -15.48
N ALA A 139 -5.66 -15.88 -14.86
CA ALA A 139 -5.55 -15.99 -13.42
C ALA A 139 -5.33 -14.62 -12.74
N VAL A 140 -4.43 -13.79 -13.29
CA VAL A 140 -4.16 -12.44 -12.78
C VAL A 140 -5.37 -11.53 -12.95
N LEU A 141 -6.05 -11.59 -14.10
CA LEU A 141 -7.24 -10.78 -14.37
C LEU A 141 -8.41 -11.18 -13.47
N SER A 142 -8.61 -12.47 -13.22
CA SER A 142 -9.72 -12.98 -12.40
C SER A 142 -9.49 -12.85 -10.90
N TYR A 143 -8.25 -12.62 -10.46
CA TYR A 143 -7.93 -12.49 -9.05
C TYR A 143 -8.66 -11.31 -8.41
N LYS A 144 -9.28 -11.57 -7.26
CA LYS A 144 -9.90 -10.57 -6.39
C LYS A 144 -9.26 -10.66 -5.01
N SER A 145 -8.97 -9.49 -4.46
CA SER A 145 -8.52 -9.35 -3.06
C SER A 145 -9.48 -10.09 -2.12
N ILE A 146 -8.90 -10.88 -1.21
CA ILE A 146 -9.65 -11.45 -0.08
C ILE A 146 -9.68 -10.38 1.02
N PHE A 147 -10.88 -9.98 1.42
CA PHE A 147 -11.28 -9.30 2.66
C PHE A 147 -10.31 -8.22 3.22
N GLY A 148 -10.74 -6.95 3.18
CA GLY A 148 -10.07 -5.85 3.90
C GLY A 148 -8.99 -5.07 3.16
N ARG A 149 -8.52 -5.54 2.00
CA ARG A 149 -7.60 -4.78 1.14
C ARG A 149 -8.38 -4.15 0.00
N ALA A 150 -8.71 -2.86 0.14
CA ALA A 150 -9.50 -2.07 -0.81
C ALA A 150 -10.88 -2.69 -1.11
N GLU A 151 -11.66 -2.99 -0.07
CA GLU A 151 -13.04 -3.45 -0.21
C GLU A 151 -13.93 -2.27 -0.62
N LYS A 152 -14.55 -2.36 -1.80
CA LYS A 152 -15.59 -1.42 -2.23
C LYS A 152 -16.95 -2.02 -1.91
N ARG A 153 -17.77 -1.30 -1.13
CA ARG A 153 -19.16 -1.68 -0.84
C ARG A 153 -20.03 -0.46 -0.60
N VAL A 154 -21.33 -0.63 -0.70
CA VAL A 154 -22.30 0.41 -0.37
C VAL A 154 -22.66 0.30 1.12
N ILE A 155 -22.52 1.40 1.87
CA ILE A 155 -22.94 1.49 3.29
C ILE A 155 -23.91 2.65 3.41
N ASN A 156 -25.13 2.39 3.90
CA ASN A 156 -26.20 3.39 4.01
C ASN A 156 -26.41 4.18 2.71
N GLY A 157 -26.22 3.52 1.55
CA GLY A 157 -26.38 4.12 0.23
C GLY A 157 -25.13 4.78 -0.36
N HIS A 158 -24.07 5.01 0.41
CA HIS A 158 -22.84 5.64 -0.05
C HIS A 158 -21.81 4.64 -0.58
N GLU A 159 -21.14 4.97 -1.69
CA GLU A 159 -19.95 4.25 -2.13
C GLU A 159 -18.85 4.36 -1.07
N THR A 160 -18.50 3.24 -0.45
CA THR A 160 -17.52 3.17 0.62
C THR A 160 -16.30 2.35 0.19
N LEU A 161 -15.13 2.96 0.29
CA LEU A 161 -13.84 2.30 0.14
C LEU A 161 -13.24 1.99 1.51
N ILE A 162 -12.94 0.72 1.79
CA ILE A 162 -12.35 0.27 3.06
C ILE A 162 -10.93 -0.23 2.80
N GLN A 163 -9.93 0.40 3.42
CA GLN A 163 -8.51 0.06 3.27
C GLN A 163 -7.86 -0.19 4.64
N LEU A 164 -7.53 -1.45 4.93
CA LEU A 164 -6.82 -1.85 6.14
C LEU A 164 -5.46 -1.13 6.29
N ILE A 165 -5.23 -0.53 7.46
CA ILE A 165 -3.94 0.02 7.88
C ILE A 165 -3.45 -0.71 9.14
N LYS A 166 -2.18 -1.11 9.18
CA LYS A 166 -1.66 -1.96 10.28
C LYS A 166 -0.22 -1.69 10.72
N ASN A 167 0.54 -0.98 9.90
CA ASN A 167 1.95 -0.70 10.11
C ASN A 167 2.35 0.56 9.33
N PRO A 168 3.50 1.18 9.65
CA PRO A 168 3.85 2.49 9.11
C PRO A 168 3.90 2.54 7.58
N THR A 169 4.60 1.59 6.97
CA THR A 169 4.75 1.49 5.52
C THR A 169 3.41 1.26 4.83
N GLY A 170 2.64 0.28 5.29
CA GLY A 170 1.34 -0.05 4.70
C GLY A 170 0.32 1.07 4.84
N ALA A 171 0.31 1.75 5.99
CA ALA A 171 -0.53 2.92 6.21
C ALA A 171 -0.13 4.08 5.28
N SER A 172 1.16 4.39 5.19
CA SER A 172 1.66 5.47 4.33
C SER A 172 1.37 5.24 2.85
N GLU A 173 1.44 4.00 2.37
CA GLU A 173 1.05 3.66 1.00
C GLU A 173 -0.46 3.79 0.77
N VAL A 174 -1.29 3.42 1.74
CA VAL A 174 -2.75 3.61 1.68
C VAL A 174 -3.11 5.09 1.68
N LEU A 175 -2.43 5.91 2.49
CA LEU A 175 -2.69 7.35 2.60
C LEU A 175 -2.49 8.09 1.28
N LYS A 176 -1.55 7.65 0.43
CA LYS A 176 -1.35 8.20 -0.93
C LYS A 176 -2.56 8.02 -1.84
N THR A 177 -3.41 7.03 -1.58
CA THR A 177 -4.57 6.72 -2.43
C THR A 177 -5.88 7.30 -1.89
N VAL A 178 -5.85 8.03 -0.77
CA VAL A 178 -7.06 8.55 -0.13
C VAL A 178 -7.61 9.73 -0.92
N ASP A 179 -8.90 9.65 -1.26
CA ASP A 179 -9.66 10.76 -1.84
C ASP A 179 -9.96 11.81 -0.74
N LEU A 180 -9.28 12.95 -0.79
CA LEU A 180 -9.43 14.03 0.20
C LEU A 180 -10.79 14.73 0.17
N SER A 181 -11.60 14.50 -0.88
CA SER A 181 -12.98 14.99 -0.97
C SER A 181 -14.00 14.04 -0.32
N SER A 182 -13.60 12.80 -0.04
CA SER A 182 -14.44 11.79 0.63
C SER A 182 -14.60 12.08 2.13
N GLN A 183 -15.65 11.54 2.75
CA GLN A 183 -15.79 11.52 4.20
C GLN A 183 -14.87 10.43 4.78
N ILE A 184 -13.86 10.85 5.56
CA ILE A 184 -12.81 9.95 6.07
C ILE A 184 -13.14 9.49 7.50
N LEU A 185 -13.05 8.18 7.73
CA LEU A 185 -13.13 7.53 9.04
C LEU A 185 -11.89 6.67 9.29
N ILE A 186 -11.16 6.92 10.38
CA ILE A 186 -9.99 6.14 10.79
C ILE A 186 -10.33 5.41 12.09
N ALA A 187 -10.34 4.06 12.06
CA ALA A 187 -10.73 3.25 13.20
C ALA A 187 -9.55 2.41 13.72
N ILE A 188 -8.98 2.78 14.87
CA ILE A 188 -7.79 2.13 15.43
C ILE A 188 -8.14 1.37 16.71
N ASN A 189 -7.81 0.07 16.71
CA ASN A 189 -7.77 -0.75 17.91
C ASN A 189 -6.32 -1.16 18.21
N ASP A 190 -6.08 -1.60 19.44
CA ASP A 190 -4.80 -2.12 19.92
C ASP A 190 -4.94 -3.55 20.49
N ASN A 191 -5.88 -4.35 19.96
CA ASN A 191 -6.00 -5.75 20.42
C ASN A 191 -4.75 -6.55 20.04
N TYR A 192 -4.62 -7.76 20.57
CA TYR A 192 -3.46 -8.61 20.28
C TYR A 192 -3.18 -8.78 18.77
N ALA A 193 -4.22 -8.89 17.95
CA ALA A 193 -4.10 -9.02 16.50
C ALA A 193 -3.77 -7.69 15.77
N ASP A 194 -3.96 -6.54 16.42
CA ASP A 194 -3.60 -5.22 15.88
C ASP A 194 -2.18 -4.80 16.30
N GLY A 195 -1.71 -5.28 17.46
CA GLY A 195 -0.54 -4.76 18.15
C GLY A 195 -0.95 -3.84 19.30
N ARG A 196 -0.44 -4.12 20.50
CA ARG A 196 -0.73 -3.34 21.72
C ARG A 196 -0.05 -1.97 21.72
N ASP A 197 1.08 -1.89 21.03
CA ASP A 197 1.80 -0.65 20.82
C ASP A 197 1.29 0.02 19.54
N ILE A 198 0.84 1.26 19.67
CA ILE A 198 0.32 2.11 18.59
C ILE A 198 1.32 3.19 18.17
N SER A 199 2.56 3.13 18.65
CA SER A 199 3.64 4.05 18.29
C SER A 199 3.83 4.15 16.78
N TRP A 200 3.53 3.08 16.04
CA TRP A 200 3.55 3.02 14.58
C TRP A 200 2.71 4.11 13.89
N LEU A 201 1.69 4.66 14.56
CA LEU A 201 0.92 5.79 14.04
C LEU A 201 1.81 7.02 13.78
N TRP A 202 2.84 7.22 14.60
CA TRP A 202 3.77 8.35 14.49
C TRP A 202 4.77 8.21 13.34
N ASP A 203 5.09 6.98 12.96
CA ASP A 203 5.95 6.69 11.81
C ASP A 203 5.18 6.62 10.47
N SER A 204 3.85 6.74 10.52
CA SER A 204 2.97 6.77 9.33
C SER A 204 2.74 8.20 8.86
N ASP A 205 2.73 8.46 7.55
CA ASP A 205 2.63 9.80 6.95
C ASP A 205 1.20 10.36 6.89
N PHE A 206 0.55 10.53 8.05
CA PHE A 206 -0.80 11.10 8.16
C PHE A 206 -0.87 12.59 7.78
N GLU A 207 0.27 13.25 7.59
CA GLU A 207 0.40 14.63 7.10
C GLU A 207 -0.24 14.79 5.71
N GLN A 208 -0.36 13.71 4.95
CA GLN A 208 -1.08 13.67 3.67
C GLN A 208 -2.57 14.04 3.83
N LEU A 209 -3.16 13.87 5.01
CA LEU A 209 -4.57 14.18 5.26
C LEU A 209 -4.83 15.64 5.69
N LYS A 210 -3.79 16.46 5.84
CA LYS A 210 -3.92 17.84 6.36
C LYS A 210 -4.90 18.71 5.57
N ASN A 211 -5.06 18.42 4.27
CA ASN A 211 -5.90 19.16 3.34
C ASN A 211 -7.26 18.48 3.08
N ALA A 212 -7.66 17.50 3.90
CA ALA A 212 -8.99 16.89 3.79
C ALA A 212 -10.08 17.97 3.81
N GLU A 213 -11.00 17.89 2.85
CA GLU A 213 -12.03 18.90 2.66
C GLU A 213 -13.04 18.85 3.82
N LYS A 214 -13.38 17.64 4.24
CA LYS A 214 -14.36 17.32 5.29
C LYS A 214 -13.70 17.01 6.63
N PRO A 215 -14.46 17.04 7.75
CA PRO A 215 -13.97 16.56 9.03
C PRO A 215 -13.54 15.09 8.95
N ILE A 216 -12.47 14.72 9.65
CA ILE A 216 -12.00 13.34 9.77
C ILE A 216 -12.53 12.76 11.09
N ILE A 217 -13.19 11.60 11.01
CA ILE A 217 -13.71 10.89 12.16
C ILE A 217 -12.65 9.88 12.63
N THR A 218 -12.38 9.84 13.93
CA THR A 218 -11.48 8.88 14.57
C THR A 218 -12.30 7.98 15.49
N SER A 219 -12.02 6.68 15.45
CA SER A 219 -12.81 5.67 16.15
C SER A 219 -11.99 4.47 16.62
N GLY A 220 -12.64 3.53 17.31
CA GLY A 220 -12.03 2.36 17.92
C GLY A 220 -11.46 2.64 19.32
N ILE A 221 -10.83 1.62 19.90
CA ILE A 221 -10.27 1.66 21.27
C ILE A 221 -9.28 2.83 21.44
N ARG A 222 -8.59 3.21 20.36
CA ARG A 222 -7.56 4.26 20.33
C ARG A 222 -7.97 5.47 19.50
N ALA A 223 -9.27 5.76 19.43
CA ALA A 223 -9.80 6.94 18.73
C ALA A 223 -9.11 8.24 19.17
N ARG A 224 -8.95 8.44 20.49
CA ARG A 224 -8.31 9.64 21.05
C ARG A 224 -6.83 9.76 20.67
N ASP A 225 -6.08 8.66 20.71
CA ASP A 225 -4.67 8.66 20.28
C ASP A 225 -4.53 9.00 18.79
N MET A 226 -5.42 8.46 17.95
CA MET A 226 -5.45 8.81 16.52
C MET A 226 -5.78 10.29 16.33
N ALA A 227 -6.73 10.85 17.09
CA ALA A 227 -7.04 12.28 17.04
C ALA A 227 -5.83 13.15 17.43
N VAL A 228 -5.07 12.74 18.44
CA VAL A 228 -3.80 13.40 18.79
C VAL A 228 -2.81 13.31 17.63
N ARG A 229 -2.64 12.14 17.02
CA ARG A 229 -1.74 11.97 15.87
C ARG A 229 -2.12 12.87 14.69
N LEU A 230 -3.41 12.99 14.36
CA LEU A 230 -3.91 13.88 13.29
C LEU A 230 -3.67 15.36 13.62
N LYS A 231 -3.84 15.77 14.88
CA LYS A 231 -3.49 17.13 15.32
C LYS A 231 -2.01 17.44 15.02
N TYR A 232 -1.10 16.51 15.33
CA TYR A 232 0.33 16.68 15.02
C TYR A 232 0.64 16.57 13.52
N ALA A 233 -0.21 15.88 12.75
CA ALA A 233 -0.13 15.84 11.29
C ALA A 233 -0.54 17.16 10.60
N GLY A 234 -1.03 18.15 11.36
CA GLY A 234 -1.48 19.43 10.84
C GLY A 234 -2.95 19.47 10.42
N VAL A 235 -3.76 18.46 10.75
CA VAL A 235 -5.22 18.54 10.58
C VAL A 235 -5.81 19.53 11.60
N PRO A 236 -6.63 20.51 11.18
CA PRO A 236 -7.27 21.45 12.10
C PRO A 236 -8.11 20.71 13.16
N VAL A 237 -7.97 21.08 14.43
CA VAL A 237 -8.58 20.35 15.56
C VAL A 237 -10.11 20.34 15.46
N GLU A 238 -10.70 21.43 14.98
CA GLU A 238 -12.13 21.59 14.70
C GLU A 238 -12.64 20.66 13.59
N LYS A 239 -11.74 20.14 12.74
CA LYS A 239 -12.05 19.13 11.73
C LYS A 239 -11.84 17.70 12.23
N ILE A 240 -11.46 17.47 13.49
CA ILE A 240 -11.27 16.12 14.04
C ILE A 240 -12.45 15.76 14.94
N ILE A 241 -13.19 14.71 14.56
CA ILE A 241 -14.31 14.17 15.35
C ILE A 241 -13.84 12.89 16.03
N VAL A 242 -14.07 12.77 17.33
CA VAL A 242 -13.73 11.56 18.10
C VAL A 242 -15.02 10.84 18.47
N GLU A 243 -15.18 9.62 17.98
CA GLU A 243 -16.30 8.72 18.32
C GLU A 243 -15.76 7.31 18.54
N GLU A 244 -15.64 6.87 19.80
CA GLU A 244 -15.02 5.59 20.15
C GLU A 244 -15.82 4.38 19.66
N ASP A 245 -17.15 4.46 19.59
CA ASP A 245 -17.94 3.36 19.05
C ASP A 245 -17.91 3.36 17.53
N ILE A 246 -17.26 2.32 16.98
CA ILE A 246 -17.12 2.12 15.54
C ILE A 246 -18.46 2.11 14.79
N LYS A 247 -19.55 1.61 15.38
CA LYS A 247 -20.84 1.58 14.67
C LYS A 247 -21.39 2.99 14.52
N THR A 248 -21.43 3.75 15.62
CA THR A 248 -21.85 5.15 15.60
C THR A 248 -20.94 6.00 14.71
N ALA A 249 -19.62 5.75 14.72
CA ALA A 249 -18.69 6.45 13.83
C ALA A 249 -18.98 6.20 12.34
N VAL A 250 -19.33 4.96 11.96
CA VAL A 250 -19.76 4.65 10.58
C VAL A 250 -21.07 5.35 10.25
N GLU A 251 -22.06 5.34 11.16
CA GLU A 251 -23.33 6.04 10.96
C GLU A 251 -23.13 7.55 10.75
N ILE A 252 -22.20 8.18 11.51
CA ILE A 252 -21.81 9.59 11.32
C ILE A 252 -21.13 9.78 9.96
N ALA A 253 -20.20 8.90 9.58
CA ALA A 253 -19.46 8.98 8.32
C ALA A 253 -20.37 8.82 7.09
N THR A 254 -21.53 8.20 7.23
CA THR A 254 -22.50 7.96 6.16
C THR A 254 -23.81 8.72 6.38
N LYS A 255 -23.78 9.85 7.11
CA LYS A 255 -25.00 10.59 7.47
C LYS A 255 -25.49 11.53 6.35
N SER A 256 -24.66 11.82 5.35
CA SER A 256 -24.94 12.81 4.32
C SER A 256 -26.19 12.44 3.49
N ASP A 257 -27.07 13.41 3.24
CA ASP A 257 -28.21 13.20 2.32
C ASP A 257 -27.76 13.16 0.85
N ASN A 258 -26.51 13.57 0.56
CA ASN A 258 -25.94 13.49 -0.78
C ASN A 258 -25.35 12.11 -1.05
N ILE A 259 -26.08 11.26 -1.78
CA ILE A 259 -25.67 9.89 -2.08
C ILE A 259 -24.38 9.76 -2.91
N GLU A 260 -24.03 10.82 -3.67
CA GLU A 260 -22.80 10.85 -4.47
C GLU A 260 -21.55 11.05 -3.60
N GLU A 261 -21.74 11.40 -2.33
CA GLU A 261 -20.66 11.54 -1.38
C GLU A 261 -20.01 10.19 -1.07
N ARG A 262 -18.72 10.07 -1.42
CA ARG A 262 -17.90 8.91 -1.14
C ARG A 262 -17.44 8.88 0.31
N VAL A 263 -17.24 7.67 0.82
CA VAL A 263 -16.72 7.43 2.17
C VAL A 263 -15.44 6.59 2.09
N THR A 264 -14.40 6.99 2.82
CA THR A 264 -13.16 6.23 2.95
C THR A 264 -12.98 5.80 4.40
N ILE A 265 -12.88 4.50 4.65
CA ILE A 265 -12.66 3.93 5.98
C ILE A 265 -11.27 3.29 6.06
N LEU A 266 -10.47 3.71 7.02
CA LEU A 266 -9.11 3.22 7.29
C LEU A 266 -9.07 2.50 8.65
N PRO A 267 -9.48 1.22 8.72
CA PRO A 267 -9.51 0.48 9.98
C PRO A 267 -8.19 -0.27 10.25
N SER A 268 -7.91 -0.54 11.54
CA SER A 268 -7.01 -1.62 11.96
C SER A 268 -7.68 -2.99 11.79
N TYR A 269 -6.95 -4.09 12.01
CA TYR A 269 -7.43 -5.44 11.72
C TYR A 269 -8.72 -5.81 12.48
N THR A 270 -8.76 -5.64 13.80
CA THR A 270 -9.97 -6.00 14.56
C THR A 270 -11.10 -5.00 14.37
N ALA A 271 -10.79 -3.73 14.05
CA ALA A 271 -11.78 -2.73 13.68
C ALA A 271 -12.47 -3.12 12.37
N LEU A 272 -11.70 -3.57 11.37
CA LEU A 272 -12.21 -4.09 10.11
C LEU A 272 -13.15 -5.28 10.33
N LEU A 273 -12.74 -6.25 11.16
CA LEU A 273 -13.58 -7.41 11.50
C LEU A 273 -14.88 -7.02 12.20
N LYS A 274 -14.89 -5.92 12.96
CA LYS A 274 -16.12 -5.38 13.58
C LYS A 274 -17.02 -4.79 12.47
N ILE A 275 -16.47 -3.93 11.61
CA ILE A 275 -17.18 -3.25 10.51
C ILE A 275 -17.75 -4.26 9.51
N SER A 276 -17.06 -5.35 9.23
CA SER A 276 -17.53 -6.37 8.28
C SER A 276 -18.73 -7.17 8.77
N LYS A 277 -18.90 -7.30 10.08
CA LYS A 277 -20.00 -8.03 10.71
C LYS A 277 -21.23 -7.16 10.93
N MET A 278 -21.08 -5.85 10.80
CA MET A 278 -22.19 -4.91 10.92
C MET A 278 -23.08 -4.99 9.67
N LYS A 279 -24.38 -4.88 9.90
CA LYS A 279 -25.37 -4.67 8.84
C LYS A 279 -25.73 -3.20 8.87
N PHE A 280 -25.55 -2.55 7.73
CA PHE A 280 -25.93 -1.18 7.44
C PHE A 280 -26.89 -1.24 6.26
#